data_AF-A0A252DLI0-F1
#
_entry.id   AF-A0A252DLI0-F1
#
_cell.length_a   1.000
_cell.length_b   1.000
_cell.length_c   1.000
_cell.angle_alpha   90.00
_cell.angle_beta   90.00
_cell.angle_gamma   90.00
#
_symmetry.space_group_name_H-M   'P 1'
#
loop_
_entity.id
_entity.type
_entity.pdbx_description
1 polymer ?
#
loop_
_entity_poly.entity_id
_entity_poly.type
_entity_poly.pdbx_seq_one_letter_code
_entity_poly.pdbx_strand_id
1 'polypeptide(L)'
;MTEQGYVQGYQLIPDYLEVKCIKVNKNNYLELIKFIQATFKIDTKGRVIRIGNGHTANASFYDALGSYSILRNCNTWTAEALRKADVNTPLWDGLSAAIMLHLRSGCD
;
A
#
# COMPACT_ATOMS: atom_id res chain seq x y z
N MET A 1 23.96 10.35 17.73
CA MET A 1 24.42 9.97 16.38
C MET A 1 23.18 9.62 15.59
N THR A 2 22.72 10.49 14.70
CA THR A 2 21.58 10.21 13.83
C THR A 2 22.12 9.55 12.56
N GLU A 3 21.92 8.25 12.41
CA GLU A 3 22.17 7.56 11.14
C GLU A 3 21.21 8.14 10.09
N GLN A 4 21.75 8.90 9.13
CA GLN A 4 20.98 9.31 7.97
C GLN A 4 21.00 8.16 6.96
N GLY A 5 19.88 7.42 6.90
CA GLY A 5 19.66 6.44 5.84
C GLY A 5 19.27 7.14 4.54
N TYR A 6 19.95 6.82 3.44
CA TYR A 6 19.56 7.25 2.10
C TYR A 6 18.60 6.22 1.51
N VAL A 7 17.45 6.66 1.00
CA VAL A 7 16.48 5.79 0.33
C VAL A 7 16.29 6.29 -1.11
N GLN A 8 16.45 5.39 -2.08
CA GLN A 8 16.28 5.68 -3.51
C GLN A 8 14.89 5.23 -3.99
N GLY A 9 14.32 5.95 -4.95
CA GLY A 9 13.04 5.62 -5.59
C GLY A 9 13.04 6.02 -7.07
N TYR A 10 12.13 5.43 -7.86
CA TYR A 10 12.01 5.74 -9.29
C TYR A 10 11.30 7.08 -9.51
N GLN A 11 11.92 8.00 -10.26
CA GLN A 11 11.28 9.24 -10.70
C GLN A 11 10.33 9.05 -11.89
N LEU A 12 10.63 8.04 -12.73
CA LEU A 12 9.80 7.60 -13.85
C LEU A 12 9.49 6.12 -13.66
N ILE A 13 8.21 5.76 -13.76
CA ILE A 13 7.77 4.36 -13.74
C ILE A 13 8.30 3.72 -15.02
N PRO A 14 9.15 2.68 -14.93
CA PRO A 14 9.66 2.03 -16.12
C PRO A 14 8.58 1.33 -16.94
N ASP A 15 8.78 1.25 -18.25
CA ASP A 15 7.89 0.61 -19.23
C ASP A 15 7.81 -0.92 -19.07
N TYR A 16 8.74 -1.54 -18.35
CA TYR A 16 8.74 -2.96 -18.02
C TYR A 16 7.88 -3.34 -16.81
N LEU A 17 7.24 -2.37 -16.14
CA LEU A 17 6.37 -2.67 -15.00
C LEU A 17 5.00 -3.19 -15.46
N GLU A 18 4.68 -4.41 -15.06
CA GLU A 18 3.36 -4.99 -15.30
C GLU A 18 2.31 -4.30 -14.43
N VAL A 19 1.28 -3.75 -15.08
CA VAL A 19 0.13 -3.11 -14.41
C VAL A 19 -1.11 -3.94 -14.69
N LYS A 20 -1.77 -4.41 -13.62
CA LYS A 20 -3.04 -5.16 -13.70
C LYS A 20 -4.20 -4.31 -13.20
N CYS A 21 -5.25 -4.19 -14.00
CA CYS A 21 -6.45 -3.49 -13.61
C CYS A 21 -7.41 -4.43 -12.89
N ILE A 22 -7.94 -4.00 -11.74
CA ILE A 22 -8.85 -4.80 -10.91
C ILE A 22 -10.17 -4.06 -10.79
N LYS A 23 -11.25 -4.73 -11.17
CA LYS A 23 -12.59 -4.18 -11.02
C LYS A 23 -13.05 -4.31 -9.56
N VAL A 24 -13.43 -3.18 -8.97
CA VAL A 24 -13.95 -3.12 -7.60
C VAL A 24 -15.29 -2.41 -7.62
N ASN A 25 -16.29 -2.96 -6.94
CA ASN A 25 -17.58 -2.28 -6.81
C ASN A 25 -17.47 -1.13 -5.78
N LYS A 26 -18.50 -0.27 -5.74
CA LYS A 26 -18.52 0.91 -4.87
C LYS A 26 -18.34 0.56 -3.38
N ASN A 27 -19.01 -0.46 -2.88
CA ASN A 27 -18.97 -0.83 -1.46
C ASN A 27 -17.57 -1.34 -1.07
N ASN A 28 -17.01 -2.21 -1.91
CA ASN A 28 -15.68 -2.76 -1.71
C ASN A 28 -14.59 -1.68 -1.79
N TYR A 29 -14.74 -0.71 -2.70
CA TYR A 29 -13.88 0.46 -2.75
C TYR A 29 -13.94 1.27 -1.44
N LEU A 30 -15.13 1.47 -0.88
CA LEU A 30 -15.27 2.18 0.40
C LEU A 30 -14.61 1.42 1.56
N GLU A 31 -14.71 0.09 1.60
CA GLU A 31 -14.02 -0.73 2.60
C GLU A 31 -12.49 -0.69 2.45
N LEU A 32 -11.98 -0.63 1.21
CA LEU A 32 -10.56 -0.38 0.94
C LEU A 32 -10.12 0.98 1.49
N ILE A 33 -10.87 2.05 1.20
CA ILE A 33 -10.55 3.39 1.71
C ILE A 33 -10.58 3.43 3.23
N LYS A 34 -11.59 2.81 3.85
CA LYS A 34 -11.70 2.70 5.31
C LYS A 34 -10.50 1.96 5.92
N PHE A 35 -10.05 0.88 5.29
CA PHE A 35 -8.85 0.17 5.71
C PHE A 35 -7.61 1.07 5.64
N ILE A 36 -7.38 1.75 4.51
CA ILE A 36 -6.25 2.67 4.34
C ILE A 36 -6.29 3.78 5.39
N GLN A 37 -7.45 4.41 5.59
CA GLN A 37 -7.63 5.46 6.60
C GLN A 37 -7.33 4.97 8.02
N ALA A 38 -7.78 3.76 8.37
CA ALA A 38 -7.52 3.16 9.68
C ALA A 38 -6.04 2.82 9.92
N THR A 39 -5.22 2.80 8.88
CA THR A 39 -3.77 2.55 9.01
C THR A 39 -2.98 3.81 9.37
N PHE A 40 -3.54 5.00 9.18
CA PHE A 40 -2.87 6.24 9.56
C PHE A 40 -2.98 6.53 11.04
N LYS A 41 -1.92 7.08 11.61
CA LYS A 41 -1.98 7.72 12.92
C LYS A 41 -2.54 9.13 12.77
N ILE A 42 -3.47 9.47 13.67
CA ILE A 42 -4.14 10.76 13.71
C ILE A 42 -3.66 11.60 14.89
N ASP A 43 -3.57 12.92 14.70
CA ASP A 43 -3.28 13.87 15.76
C ASP A 43 -4.52 14.10 16.66
N THR A 44 -4.35 14.92 17.71
CA THR A 44 -5.44 15.29 18.63
C THR A 44 -6.58 16.08 17.96
N LYS A 45 -6.39 16.52 16.71
CA LYS A 45 -7.39 17.23 15.90
C LYS A 45 -8.00 16.33 14.82
N GLY A 46 -7.72 15.03 14.84
CA GLY A 46 -8.25 14.05 13.90
C GLY A 46 -7.61 14.10 12.51
N ARG A 47 -6.42 14.68 12.36
CA ARG A 47 -5.72 14.80 11.07
C ARG A 47 -4.59 13.79 10.97
N VAL A 48 -4.37 13.26 9.77
CA VAL A 48 -3.22 12.38 9.49
C VAL A 48 -1.91 13.14 9.68
N ILE A 49 -0.93 12.48 10.30
CA ILE A 49 0.34 13.12 10.66
C ILE A 49 1.32 12.93 9.51
N ARG A 50 1.73 14.03 8.85
CA ARG A 50 2.79 13.99 7.81
C ARG A 50 4.17 13.97 8.46
N ILE A 51 5.04 13.05 8.03
CA ILE A 51 6.40 12.88 8.59
C ILE A 51 7.53 13.24 7.61
N GLY A 52 7.21 13.48 6.33
CA GLY A 52 8.25 13.87 5.36
C GLY A 52 7.77 13.93 3.92
N ASN A 53 8.68 14.31 3.02
CA ASN A 53 8.48 14.24 1.57
C ASN A 53 8.58 12.78 1.10
N GLY A 54 7.71 12.38 0.18
CA GLY A 54 7.76 11.05 -0.43
C GLY A 54 8.83 10.96 -1.53
N HIS A 55 8.86 9.84 -2.24
CA HIS A 55 9.87 9.56 -3.28
C HIS A 55 9.79 10.47 -4.52
N THR A 56 8.63 11.07 -4.78
CA THR A 56 8.41 11.93 -5.94
C THR A 56 7.99 13.33 -5.50
N ALA A 57 8.10 14.31 -6.40
CA ALA A 57 7.77 15.71 -6.13
C ALA A 57 6.34 15.90 -5.56
N ASN A 58 5.41 15.00 -5.89
CA ASN A 58 4.01 15.06 -5.48
C ASN A 58 3.64 14.00 -4.44
N ALA A 59 4.62 13.39 -3.76
CA ALA A 59 4.40 12.39 -2.73
C ALA A 59 4.78 12.89 -1.33
N SER A 60 4.17 12.31 -0.29
CA SER A 60 4.47 12.61 1.12
C SER A 60 4.38 11.33 1.96
N PHE A 61 5.20 11.24 3.00
CA PHE A 61 5.12 10.17 4.01
C PHE A 61 4.24 10.61 5.17
N TYR A 62 3.49 9.67 5.73
CA TYR A 62 2.60 9.87 6.86
C TYR A 62 2.86 8.82 7.94
N ASP A 63 2.66 9.19 9.21
CA ASP A 63 2.80 8.29 10.35
C ASP A 63 1.67 7.24 10.32
N ALA A 64 2.02 5.99 10.61
CA ALA A 64 1.14 4.83 10.51
C ALA A 64 0.99 4.13 11.86
N LEU A 65 -0.10 3.40 12.03
CA LEU A 65 -0.33 2.54 13.19
C LEU A 65 0.28 1.15 12.94
N GLY A 66 1.00 0.64 13.93
CA GLY A 66 1.62 -0.69 13.92
C GLY A 66 3.14 -0.64 13.72
N SER A 67 3.72 -1.80 13.43
CA SER A 67 5.17 -1.94 13.24
C SER A 67 5.48 -2.91 12.11
N TYR A 68 6.56 -2.63 11.39
CA TYR A 68 7.05 -3.48 10.31
C TYR A 68 7.74 -4.72 10.89
N SER A 69 7.49 -5.89 10.30
CA SER A 69 8.21 -7.12 10.60
C SER A 69 8.27 -8.02 9.37
N ILE A 70 9.01 -9.13 9.45
CA ILE A 70 9.05 -10.14 8.37
C ILE A 70 7.64 -10.67 8.06
N LEU A 71 6.80 -10.84 9.10
CA LEU A 71 5.42 -11.31 8.99
C LEU A 71 4.41 -10.20 8.67
N ARG A 72 4.82 -8.92 8.79
CA ARG A 72 3.96 -7.75 8.56
C ARG A 72 4.75 -6.70 7.78
N ASN A 73 4.84 -6.93 6.48
CA ASN A 73 5.56 -6.13 5.51
C ASN A 73 4.61 -5.46 4.49
N CYS A 74 5.18 -4.74 3.52
CA CYS A 74 4.40 -4.02 2.50
C CYS A 74 3.48 -4.94 1.68
N ASN A 75 3.90 -6.18 1.40
CA ASN A 75 3.12 -7.14 0.62
C ASN A 75 1.93 -7.66 1.43
N THR A 76 2.16 -8.03 2.69
CA THR A 76 1.08 -8.46 3.60
C THR A 76 0.03 -7.35 3.80
N TRP A 77 0.46 -6.09 3.97
CA TRP A 77 -0.44 -4.94 4.09
C TRP A 77 -1.25 -4.72 2.81
N THR A 78 -0.61 -4.84 1.64
CA THR A 78 -1.29 -4.71 0.34
C THR A 78 -2.33 -5.81 0.17
N ALA A 79 -2.00 -7.05 0.51
CA ALA A 79 -2.92 -8.17 0.42
C ALA A 79 -4.10 -8.03 1.41
N GLU A 80 -3.88 -7.53 2.63
CA GLU A 80 -4.96 -7.18 3.56
C GLU A 80 -5.90 -6.13 2.96
N ALA A 81 -5.36 -5.06 2.38
CA ALA A 81 -6.14 -4.00 1.74
C ALA A 81 -6.98 -4.56 0.58
N LEU A 82 -6.38 -5.39 -0.28
CA LEU A 82 -7.06 -6.06 -1.38
C LEU A 82 -8.20 -6.98 -0.89
N ARG A 83 -7.98 -7.75 0.19
CA ARG A 83 -9.01 -8.58 0.81
C ARG A 83 -10.20 -7.76 1.33
N LYS A 84 -9.95 -6.56 1.87
CA LYS A 84 -11.02 -5.62 2.26
C LYS A 84 -11.82 -5.11 1.08
N ALA A 85 -11.19 -5.05 -0.09
CA ALA A 85 -11.82 -4.71 -1.35
C ALA A 85 -12.47 -5.93 -2.06
N ASP A 86 -12.61 -7.07 -1.37
CA ASP A 86 -13.13 -8.34 -1.91
C ASP A 86 -12.29 -8.87 -3.11
N VAL A 87 -11.02 -8.51 -3.14
CA VAL A 87 -10.08 -9.01 -4.14
C VAL A 87 -9.38 -10.23 -3.57
N ASN A 88 -9.46 -11.34 -4.29
CA ASN A 88 -8.80 -12.57 -3.90
C ASN A 88 -7.26 -12.41 -3.90
N THR A 89 -6.60 -12.91 -2.87
CA THR A 89 -5.14 -12.84 -2.68
C THR A 89 -4.60 -14.23 -2.28
N PRO A 90 -3.31 -14.51 -2.47
CA PRO A 90 -2.73 -15.79 -2.07
C PRO A 90 -2.75 -15.94 -0.54
N LEU A 91 -2.72 -17.21 -0.07
CA LEU A 91 -2.57 -17.52 1.36
C LEU A 91 -1.23 -17.04 1.94
N TRP A 92 -0.19 -16.97 1.10
CA TRP A 92 1.11 -16.43 1.44
C TRP A 92 1.41 -15.20 0.60
N ASP A 93 1.47 -14.04 1.25
CA ASP A 93 1.57 -12.70 0.68
C ASP A 93 2.88 -12.00 1.10
N GLY A 94 3.92 -12.77 1.46
CA GLY A 94 5.22 -12.22 1.89
C GLY A 94 6.04 -11.58 0.75
N LEU A 95 5.74 -11.93 -0.51
CA LEU A 95 6.42 -11.44 -1.71
C LEU A 95 5.43 -10.79 -2.69
N SER A 96 5.85 -9.71 -3.34
CA SER A 96 5.03 -9.01 -4.35
C SER A 96 4.65 -9.93 -5.53
N ALA A 97 5.57 -10.78 -5.97
CA ALA A 97 5.33 -11.75 -7.04
C ALA A 97 4.16 -12.69 -6.75
N ALA A 98 3.99 -13.12 -5.50
CA ALA A 98 2.88 -14.00 -5.11
C ALA A 98 1.53 -13.30 -5.31
N ILE A 99 1.43 -12.03 -4.91
CA ILE A 99 0.24 -11.20 -5.12
C ILE A 99 0.00 -11.00 -6.61
N MET A 100 1.02 -10.56 -7.36
CA MET A 100 0.89 -10.23 -8.77
C MET A 100 0.50 -11.44 -9.63
N LEU A 101 1.04 -12.64 -9.37
CA LEU A 101 0.67 -13.86 -10.08
C LEU A 101 -0.79 -14.29 -9.81
N HIS A 102 -1.29 -14.02 -8.61
CA HIS A 102 -2.66 -14.39 -8.21
C HIS A 102 -3.71 -13.44 -8.79
N LEU A 103 -3.35 -12.17 -8.98
CA LEU A 103 -4.24 -11.15 -9.53
C LEU A 103 -4.57 -11.43 -11.00
N ARG A 104 -5.86 -11.37 -11.30
CA ARG A 104 -6.40 -11.41 -12.67
C ARG A 104 -6.82 -10.01 -13.07
N SER A 105 -6.46 -9.59 -14.28
CA SER A 105 -7.01 -8.36 -14.86
C SER A 105 -8.51 -8.55 -15.06
N GLY A 106 -9.30 -7.55 -14.70
CA GLY A 106 -10.77 -7.61 -14.74
C GLY A 106 -11.44 -6.38 -15.35
N CYS A 107 -10.66 -5.56 -16.06
CA CYS A 107 -11.12 -4.36 -16.74
C CYS A 107 -11.08 -4.61 -18.26
N ASP A 108 -11.92 -5.53 -18.70
CA ASP A 108 -12.28 -5.71 -20.11
C ASP A 108 -13.59 -4.96 -20.41
#